data_AF-A0A8H7A8U1-F1
#
_entry.id   AF-A0A8H7A8U1-F1
#
_cell.length_a   1.000
_cell.length_b   1.000
_cell.length_c   1.000
_cell.angle_alpha   90.00
_cell.angle_beta   90.00
_cell.angle_gamma   90.00
#
_symmetry.space_group_name_H-M   'P 1'
#
loop_
_entity.id
_entity.type
_entity.pdbx_description
1 polymer ?
#
loop_
_entity_poly.entity_id
_entity_poly.type
_entity_poly.pdbx_seq_one_letter_code
_entity_poly.pdbx_strand_id
1 'polypeptide(L)'
;MATPFKVLIIGGGIAGLSLALILEAYGFQYELLEKHTEVAPRLGAGVGLTPNGARILDQLGVWDQVCEYGSSVDAGDAVRPDGSSLIHNDNMGMWLEKL
;
A
#
# COMPACT_ATOMS: atom_id res chain seq x y z
N MET A 1 33.40 9.57 11.10
CA MET A 1 31.94 9.59 11.28
C MET A 1 31.32 10.27 10.07
N ALA A 2 30.17 9.78 9.58
CA ALA A 2 29.47 10.44 8.48
C ALA A 2 28.93 11.80 8.92
N THR A 3 28.91 12.78 8.01
CA THR A 3 28.31 14.10 8.26
C THR A 3 26.81 13.93 8.50
N PRO A 4 26.23 14.54 9.54
CA PRO A 4 24.78 14.50 9.75
C PRO A 4 24.06 15.12 8.54
N PHE A 5 23.02 14.45 8.08
CA PHE A 5 22.19 14.89 6.95
C PHE A 5 20.70 14.75 7.30
N LYS A 6 19.88 15.54 6.62
CA LYS A 6 18.42 15.48 6.70
C LYS A 6 17.87 15.01 5.36
N VAL A 7 16.93 14.07 5.38
CA VAL A 7 16.24 13.58 4.17
C VAL A 7 15.01 14.42 3.89
N LEU A 8 14.88 14.94 2.68
CA LEU A 8 13.66 15.60 2.22
C LEU A 8 12.83 14.62 1.39
N ILE A 9 11.61 14.34 1.81
CA ILE A 9 10.64 13.48 1.13
C ILE A 9 9.60 14.38 0.46
N ILE A 10 9.45 14.27 -0.86
CA ILE A 10 8.47 15.03 -1.64
C ILE A 10 7.34 14.10 -2.06
N GLY A 11 6.18 14.23 -1.41
CA GLY A 11 4.96 13.47 -1.65
C GLY A 11 4.57 12.59 -0.45
N GLY A 12 3.37 12.82 0.07
CA GLY A 12 2.70 12.06 1.13
C GLY A 12 1.84 10.91 0.60
N GLY A 13 2.30 10.23 -0.44
CA GLY A 13 1.70 8.98 -0.95
C GLY A 13 2.25 7.75 -0.22
N ILE A 14 1.87 6.55 -0.69
CA ILE A 14 2.27 5.26 -0.10
C ILE A 14 3.80 5.17 0.06
N ALA A 15 4.57 5.42 -1.00
CA ALA A 15 6.03 5.31 -0.94
C ALA A 15 6.67 6.33 0.01
N GLY A 16 6.17 7.58 0.04
CA GLY A 16 6.72 8.64 0.89
C GLY A 16 6.43 8.43 2.37
N LEU A 17 5.20 8.03 2.71
CA LEU A 17 4.82 7.69 4.08
C LEU A 17 5.53 6.43 4.57
N SER A 18 5.67 5.40 3.73
CA SER A 18 6.47 4.23 4.07
C SER A 18 7.94 4.59 4.33
N LEU A 19 8.54 5.45 3.49
CA LEU A 19 9.91 5.90 3.71
C LEU A 19 10.04 6.71 5.01
N ALA A 20 9.08 7.59 5.31
CA ALA A 20 9.04 8.34 6.56
C ALA A 20 9.00 7.40 7.78
N LEU A 21 8.14 6.37 7.78
CA LEU A 21 8.09 5.36 8.85
C LEU A 21 9.41 4.60 9.00
N ILE A 22 10.06 4.24 7.89
CA ILE A 22 11.37 3.59 7.92
C ILE A 22 12.39 4.54 8.56
N LEU A 23 12.51 5.78 8.09
CA LEU A 23 13.49 6.73 8.62
C LEU A 23 13.25 7.01 10.11
N GLU A 24 11.99 7.14 10.53
CA GLU A 24 11.60 7.29 11.93
C GLU A 24 12.06 6.09 12.77
N ALA A 25 11.79 4.86 12.32
CA ALA A 25 12.17 3.64 13.02
C ALA A 25 13.71 3.49 13.21
N TYR A 26 14.49 4.06 12.30
CA TYR A 26 15.97 4.05 12.37
C TYR A 26 16.56 5.35 12.97
N GLY A 27 15.74 6.31 13.41
CA GLY A 27 16.20 7.54 14.04
C GLY A 27 16.88 8.55 13.09
N PHE A 28 16.57 8.50 11.80
CA PHE A 28 17.05 9.48 10.81
C PHE A 28 16.19 10.74 10.82
N GLN A 29 16.82 11.90 10.66
CA GLN A 29 16.09 13.16 10.50
C GLN A 29 15.51 13.26 9.09
N TYR A 30 14.21 13.56 9.00
CA TYR A 30 13.55 13.81 7.73
C TYR A 30 12.53 14.95 7.80
N GLU A 31 12.09 15.39 6.62
CA GLU A 31 10.94 16.26 6.44
C GLU A 31 10.14 15.77 5.24
N LEU A 32 8.83 15.65 5.42
CA LEU A 32 7.91 15.21 4.39
C LEU A 32 7.03 16.39 3.98
N LEU A 33 7.00 16.67 2.68
CA LEU A 33 6.17 17.71 2.10
C LEU A 33 5.10 17.08 1.20
N GLU A 34 3.85 17.45 1.40
CA GLU A 34 2.72 17.07 0.55
C GLU A 34 2.07 18.33 -0.02
N LYS A 35 1.67 18.27 -1.29
CA LYS A 35 1.02 19.37 -2.00
C LYS A 35 -0.45 19.53 -1.58
N HIS A 36 -1.13 18.43 -1.31
CA HIS A 36 -2.51 18.42 -0.82
C HIS A 36 -2.60 19.02 0.59
N THR A 37 -3.71 19.71 0.87
CA THR A 37 -4.00 20.28 2.19
C THR A 37 -4.31 19.22 3.24
N GLU A 38 -4.74 18.03 2.79
CA GLU A 38 -5.03 16.86 3.61
C GLU A 38 -4.13 15.71 3.17
N VAL A 39 -3.64 14.94 4.13
CA VAL A 39 -2.88 13.71 3.85
C VAL A 39 -3.86 12.61 3.46
N ALA A 40 -3.54 11.87 2.39
CA ALA A 40 -4.33 10.73 1.90
C ALA A 40 -5.83 11.05 1.68
N PRO A 41 -6.18 12.01 0.80
CA PRO A 41 -7.57 12.34 0.51
C PRO A 41 -8.33 11.15 -0.09
N ARG A 42 -9.62 11.03 0.21
CA ARG A 42 -10.51 10.02 -0.39
C ARG A 42 -10.83 10.37 -1.84
N LEU A 43 -9.96 9.95 -2.76
CA LEU A 43 -10.09 10.20 -4.20
C LEU A 43 -10.74 9.04 -4.97
N GLY A 44 -11.06 7.93 -4.30
CA GLY A 44 -11.89 6.85 -4.88
C GLY A 44 -11.14 5.78 -5.68
N ALA A 45 -9.90 5.43 -5.31
CA ALA A 45 -9.17 4.30 -5.88
C ALA A 45 -8.97 3.20 -4.84
N GLY A 46 -9.22 1.95 -5.23
CA GLY A 46 -8.75 0.77 -4.48
C GLY A 46 -7.30 0.47 -4.83
N VAL A 47 -6.54 -0.06 -3.87
CA VAL A 47 -5.17 -0.54 -4.08
C VAL A 47 -5.14 -2.02 -3.77
N GLY A 48 -4.70 -2.83 -4.73
CA GLY A 48 -4.39 -4.24 -4.49
C GLY A 48 -3.07 -4.35 -3.73
N LEU A 49 -3.06 -5.14 -2.66
CA LEU A 49 -1.86 -5.42 -1.87
C LEU A 49 -1.51 -6.90 -1.96
N THR A 50 -0.30 -7.20 -2.43
CA THR A 50 0.26 -8.56 -2.49
C THR A 50 1.06 -8.88 -1.22
N PRO A 51 1.31 -10.16 -0.92
CA PRO A 51 2.01 -10.61 0.28
C PRO A 51 3.36 -9.93 0.55
N ASN A 52 4.12 -9.61 -0.49
CA ASN A 52 5.38 -8.88 -0.35
C ASN A 52 5.19 -7.46 0.24
N GLY A 53 4.14 -6.74 -0.17
CA GLY A 53 3.79 -5.43 0.38
C GLY A 53 3.23 -5.54 1.80
N ALA A 54 2.37 -6.54 2.04
CA ALA A 54 1.84 -6.82 3.39
C ALA A 54 2.97 -7.07 4.41
N ARG A 55 4.00 -7.83 4.02
CA ARG A 55 5.18 -8.07 4.87
C ARG A 55 5.91 -6.78 5.25
N ILE A 56 6.03 -5.82 4.34
CA ILE A 56 6.66 -4.54 4.65
C ILE A 56 5.80 -3.74 5.63
N LEU A 57 4.48 -3.69 5.42
CA LEU A 57 3.58 -2.98 6.34
C LEU A 57 3.56 -3.61 7.74
N ASP A 58 3.73 -4.94 7.83
CA ASP A 58 3.87 -5.68 9.09
C ASP A 58 5.16 -5.29 9.82
N GLN A 59 6.29 -5.24 9.10
CA GLN A 59 7.56 -4.74 9.64
C GLN A 59 7.50 -3.28 10.09
N LEU A 60 6.66 -2.46 9.44
CA LEU A 60 6.41 -1.08 9.83
C LEU A 60 5.37 -0.93 10.96
N GLY A 61 4.77 -2.03 11.44
CA GLY A 61 3.85 -2.03 12.57
C GLY A 61 2.46 -1.47 12.27
N VAL A 62 2.10 -1.33 10.99
CA VAL A 62 0.80 -0.75 10.55
C VAL A 62 -0.12 -1.77 9.89
N TRP A 63 0.31 -3.02 9.77
CA TRP A 63 -0.44 -4.05 9.04
C TRP A 63 -1.84 -4.30 9.61
N ASP A 64 -1.95 -4.49 10.92
CA ASP A 64 -3.25 -4.75 11.56
C ASP A 64 -4.24 -3.61 11.31
N GLN A 65 -3.78 -2.36 11.37
CA GLN A 65 -4.59 -1.17 11.09
C GLN A 65 -5.02 -1.13 9.62
N VAL A 66 -4.17 -1.54 8.69
CA VAL A 66 -4.51 -1.62 7.26
C VAL A 66 -5.55 -2.71 7.00
N CYS A 67 -5.46 -3.85 7.70
CA CYS A 67 -6.44 -4.93 7.60
C CYS A 67 -7.86 -4.50 8.02
N GLU A 68 -8.01 -3.54 8.93
CA GLU A 68 -9.33 -2.99 9.31
C GLU A 68 -10.08 -2.32 8.14
N TYR A 69 -9.35 -1.85 7.12
CA TYR A 69 -9.91 -1.22 5.91
C TYR A 69 -9.84 -2.11 4.67
N GLY A 70 -9.16 -3.25 4.76
CA GLY A 70 -8.94 -4.18 3.66
C GLY A 70 -10.06 -5.21 3.49
N SER A 71 -10.06 -5.89 2.36
CA SER A 71 -10.88 -7.09 2.13
C SER A 71 -10.06 -8.09 1.33
N SER A 72 -10.18 -9.38 1.66
CA SER A 72 -9.52 -10.44 0.88
C SER A 72 -10.11 -10.49 -0.53
N VAL A 73 -9.27 -10.89 -1.48
CA VAL A 73 -9.74 -11.27 -2.81
C VAL A 73 -9.96 -12.77 -2.80
N ASP A 74 -11.20 -13.20 -2.99
CA ASP A 74 -11.53 -14.63 -2.99
C ASP A 74 -11.49 -15.17 -4.43
N ALA A 75 -12.28 -14.56 -5.33
CA ALA A 75 -12.43 -14.95 -6.72
C ALA A 75 -12.30 -13.76 -7.68
N GLY A 76 -12.23 -14.05 -8.99
CA GLY A 76 -12.18 -13.04 -10.03
C GLY A 76 -12.99 -13.43 -11.26
N ASP A 77 -13.74 -12.46 -11.79
CA ASP A 77 -14.58 -12.62 -12.98
C ASP A 77 -14.17 -11.65 -14.08
N ALA A 78 -14.12 -12.16 -15.31
CA ALA A 78 -14.15 -11.33 -16.51
C ALA A 78 -15.51 -11.52 -17.19
N VAL A 79 -16.21 -10.42 -17.43
CA VAL A 79 -17.55 -10.41 -18.03
C VAL A 79 -17.54 -9.67 -19.36
N ARG A 80 -18.44 -10.08 -20.26
CA ARG A 80 -18.71 -9.35 -21.51
C ARG A 80 -19.55 -8.10 -21.23
N PRO A 81 -19.66 -7.16 -22.20
CA PRO A 81 -20.50 -5.98 -22.07
C PRO A 81 -21.99 -6.28 -21.81
N ASP A 82 -22.48 -7.46 -22.21
CA ASP A 82 -23.84 -7.93 -21.94
C ASP A 82 -24.01 -8.58 -20.55
N GLY A 83 -22.95 -8.59 -19.73
CA GLY A 83 -22.92 -9.20 -18.40
C GLY A 83 -22.71 -10.71 -18.40
N SER A 84 -22.63 -11.37 -19.56
CA SER A 84 -22.35 -12.80 -19.61
C SER A 84 -20.91 -13.11 -19.19
N SER A 85 -20.71 -14.18 -18.41
CA SER A 85 -19.38 -14.58 -17.94
C SER A 85 -18.50 -15.03 -19.12
N LEU A 86 -17.26 -14.53 -19.14
CA LEU A 86 -16.20 -14.96 -20.06
C LEU A 86 -15.22 -15.88 -19.34
N ILE A 87 -14.75 -15.47 -18.16
CA ILE A 87 -13.84 -16.23 -17.30
C ILE A 87 -14.35 -16.10 -15.86
N HIS A 88 -14.36 -17.22 -15.15
CA HIS A 88 -14.54 -17.26 -13.70
C HIS A 88 -13.33 -17.98 -13.09
N ASN A 89 -12.75 -17.42 -12.03
CA ASN A 89 -11.63 -18.01 -11.30
C ASN A 89 -11.90 -17.98 -9.79
N ASP A 90 -12.36 -19.13 -9.27
CA ASP A 90 -12.56 -19.37 -7.82
C ASP A 90 -11.27 -19.30 -6.99
N ASN A 91 -10.10 -19.41 -7.64
CA ASN A 91 -8.81 -19.50 -6.98
C ASN A 91 -7.96 -18.23 -7.17
N MET A 92 -8.58 -17.09 -7.49
CA MET A 92 -7.85 -15.83 -7.70
C MET A 92 -7.06 -15.44 -6.46
N GLY A 93 -7.66 -15.51 -5.27
CA GLY A 93 -6.98 -15.22 -4.00
C GLY A 93 -5.73 -16.06 -3.79
N MET A 94 -5.86 -17.38 -3.94
CA MET A 94 -4.74 -18.33 -3.81
C MET A 94 -3.61 -18.08 -4.82
N TRP A 95 -3.93 -17.57 -6.01
CA TRP A 95 -2.92 -17.20 -6.98
C TRP A 95 -2.19 -15.92 -6.58
N LEU A 96 -2.94 -14.90 -6.10
CA LEU A 96 -2.39 -13.64 -5.61
C LEU A 96 -1.49 -13.84 -4.39
N GLU A 97 -1.77 -14.83 -3.53
CA GLU A 97 -0.91 -15.20 -2.41
C GLU A 97 0.48 -15.73 -2.82
N LYS A 98 0.66 -16.12 -4.09
CA LYS A 98 1.94 -16.61 -4.61
C LYS A 98 2.82 -15.50 -5.21
N LEU A 99 2.31 -14.27 -5.27
CA LEU A 99 3.04 -13.08 -5.74
C LEU A 99 3.88 -12.45 -4.61
#